data_AF-A0A6G0KTI4-F1
#
_entry.id   AF-A0A6G0KTI4-F1
#
_cell.length_a   1.000
_cell.length_b   1.000
_cell.length_c   1.000
_cell.angle_alpha   90.00
_cell.angle_beta   90.00
_cell.angle_gamma   90.00
#
_symmetry.space_group_name_H-M   'P 1'
#
loop_
_entity.id
_entity.type
_entity.pdbx_description
1 polymer ?
#
loop_
_entity_poly.entity_id
_entity_poly.type
_entity_poly.pdbx_seq_one_letter_code
_entity_poly.pdbx_strand_id
1 'polypeptide(L)'
;MVQALGTLDNTVVLVPLKPPVVVKVDGTIMSCRDRIYVDLQIETTAGPLNIAQGSCLVLDGDEDEFLLGSATMKDIGIDVNGFLEKLAGDLQ
;
A
#
# COMPACT_ATOMS: atom_id res chain seq x y z
N MET A 1 10.34 -9.82 3.25
CA MET A 1 9.33 -9.91 2.15
C MET A 1 9.86 -9.67 0.72
N VAL A 2 10.47 -8.52 0.37
CA VAL A 2 10.77 -8.19 -1.05
C VAL A 2 11.68 -9.20 -1.76
N GLN A 3 12.67 -9.76 -1.05
CA GLN A 3 13.52 -10.83 -1.61
C GLN A 3 12.71 -12.07 -1.98
N ALA A 4 11.70 -12.45 -1.18
CA ALA A 4 10.83 -13.56 -1.48
C ALA A 4 9.95 -13.28 -2.72
N LEU A 5 9.49 -12.03 -2.90
CA LEU A 5 8.78 -11.63 -4.12
C LEU A 5 9.68 -11.81 -5.36
N GLY A 6 10.94 -11.39 -5.28
CA GLY A 6 11.92 -11.59 -6.36
C GLY A 6 12.20 -13.06 -6.68
N THR A 7 12.04 -13.98 -5.71
CA THR A 7 12.16 -15.43 -5.99
C THR A 7 10.95 -16.02 -6.70
N LEU A 8 9.76 -15.43 -6.50
CA LEU A 8 8.52 -15.88 -7.13
C LEU A 8 8.34 -15.28 -8.52
N ASP A 9 8.75 -14.02 -8.67
CA ASP A 9 8.68 -13.26 -9.91
C ASP A 9 9.98 -12.47 -10.11
N ASN A 10 10.77 -12.92 -11.09
CA ASN A 10 12.05 -12.31 -11.43
C ASN A 10 11.93 -10.91 -12.06
N THR A 11 10.71 -10.47 -12.37
CA THR A 11 10.47 -9.09 -12.86
C THR A 11 10.37 -8.08 -11.73
N VAL A 12 10.26 -8.53 -10.47
CA VAL A 12 10.29 -7.67 -9.29
C VAL A 12 11.71 -7.17 -9.05
N VAL A 13 11.96 -5.92 -9.44
CA VAL A 13 13.25 -5.26 -9.30
C VAL A 13 13.13 -4.04 -8.39
N LEU A 14 14.08 -3.90 -7.47
CA LEU A 14 14.21 -2.70 -6.64
C LEU A 14 14.64 -1.51 -7.50
N VAL A 15 13.84 -0.45 -7.45
CA VAL A 15 14.10 0.83 -8.11
C VAL A 15 14.44 1.87 -7.04
N PRO A 16 15.68 2.38 -7.00
CA PRO A 16 16.08 3.38 -6.03
C PRO A 16 15.32 4.70 -6.17
N LEU A 17 14.87 5.25 -5.04
CA LEU A 17 14.19 6.54 -4.93
C LEU A 17 15.21 7.63 -4.61
N LYS A 18 15.27 8.66 -5.47
CA LYS A 18 16.14 9.84 -5.29
C LYS A 18 15.32 11.11 -5.54
N PRO A 19 14.95 11.86 -4.48
CA PRO A 19 15.25 11.64 -3.06
C PRO A 19 14.43 10.47 -2.44
N PRO A 20 14.80 9.98 -1.24
CA PRO A 20 13.97 9.06 -0.48
C PRO A 20 12.57 9.65 -0.23
N VAL A 21 11.55 8.79 -0.25
CA VAL A 21 10.18 9.19 0.03
C VAL A 21 9.93 9.03 1.53
N VAL A 22 9.36 10.05 2.16
CA VAL A 22 9.00 10.01 3.59
C VAL A 22 7.52 9.75 3.71
N VAL A 23 7.15 8.73 4.46
CA VAL A 23 5.76 8.35 4.73
C VAL A 23 5.50 8.27 6.22
N LYS A 24 4.23 8.43 6.61
CA LYS A 24 3.79 8.21 7.98
C LYS A 24 2.94 6.94 8.01
N VAL A 25 3.38 5.94 8.76
CA VAL A 25 2.70 4.66 8.98
C VAL A 25 2.41 4.57 10.47
N ASP A 26 1.14 4.43 10.83
CA ASP A 26 0.67 4.34 12.22
C ASP A 26 1.37 5.30 13.20
N GLY A 27 1.36 6.60 12.90
CA GLY A 27 2.00 7.60 13.76
C GLY A 27 3.52 7.76 13.53
N THR A 28 4.19 6.73 13.02
CA THR A 28 5.64 6.66 12.84
C THR A 28 6.08 7.17 11.48
N ILE A 29 7.15 7.98 11.45
CA ILE A 29 7.72 8.50 10.21
C ILE A 29 8.80 7.53 9.71
N MET A 30 8.66 7.09 8.46
CA MET A 30 9.56 6.15 7.81
C MET A 30 10.11 6.73 6.51
N SER A 31 11.35 6.41 6.18
CA SER A 31 12.00 6.83 4.94
C SER A 31 12.17 5.63 4.01
N CYS A 32 11.43 5.62 2.91
CA CYS A 32 11.53 4.62 1.85
C CYS A 32 12.61 5.00 0.85
N ARG A 33 13.56 4.09 0.64
CA ARG A 33 14.69 4.31 -0.29
C ARG A 33 14.50 3.61 -1.62
N ASP A 34 13.58 2.66 -1.69
CA ASP A 34 13.33 1.87 -2.88
C ASP A 34 11.83 1.72 -3.16
N ARG A 35 11.55 1.39 -4.41
CA ARG A 35 10.22 1.08 -4.94
C ARG A 35 10.29 -0.23 -5.71
N ILE A 36 9.17 -0.94 -5.76
CA ILE A 36 8.95 -2.03 -6.72
C ILE A 36 7.68 -1.75 -7.53
N TYR A 37 7.57 -2.41 -8.68
CA TYR A 37 6.34 -2.51 -9.45
C TYR A 37 5.88 -3.97 -9.43
N VAL A 38 4.63 -4.19 -9.07
CA VAL A 38 4.05 -5.53 -8.93
C VAL A 38 2.61 -5.53 -9.43
N ASP A 39 2.19 -6.64 -10.02
CA ASP A 39 0.78 -6.87 -10.27
C ASP A 39 0.14 -7.41 -8.98
N LEU A 40 -0.92 -6.76 -8.52
CA LEU A 40 -1.61 -7.10 -7.27
C LEU A 40 -3.02 -7.56 -7.57
N GLN A 41 -3.46 -8.62 -6.87
CA GLN A 41 -4.86 -9.01 -6.79
C GLN A 41 -5.29 -8.88 -5.34
N ILE A 42 -6.28 -8.02 -5.08
CA ILE A 42 -6.86 -7.80 -3.76
C ILE A 42 -8.22 -8.49 -3.74
N GLU A 43 -8.37 -9.48 -2.89
CA GLU A 43 -9.66 -10.12 -2.67
C GLU A 43 -10.57 -9.22 -1.83
N THR A 44 -11.73 -8.87 -2.37
CA THR A 44 -12.74 -8.07 -1.67
C THR A 44 -14.08 -8.79 -1.64
N THR A 45 -14.96 -8.39 -0.73
CA THR A 45 -16.34 -8.92 -0.69
C THR A 45 -17.12 -8.71 -1.99
N ALA A 46 -16.80 -7.65 -2.75
CA ALA A 46 -17.40 -7.36 -4.05
C ALA A 46 -16.79 -8.18 -5.21
N GLY A 47 -15.73 -8.94 -4.94
CA GLY A 47 -14.96 -9.70 -5.92
C GLY A 47 -13.47 -9.30 -5.94
N PRO A 48 -12.65 -10.02 -6.72
CA PRO A 48 -11.23 -9.71 -6.84
C PRO A 48 -11.02 -8.39 -7.59
N LEU A 49 -10.10 -7.57 -7.07
CA LEU A 49 -9.63 -6.35 -7.70
C LEU A 49 -8.20 -6.53 -8.19
N ASN A 50 -7.98 -6.34 -9.49
CA ASN A 50 -6.65 -6.44 -10.08
C ASN A 50 -6.05 -5.04 -10.29
N ILE A 51 -4.83 -4.84 -9.80
CA ILE A 51 -4.03 -3.63 -9.99
C ILE A 51 -2.77 -4.04 -10.78
N ALA A 52 -2.73 -3.66 -12.05
CA ALA A 52 -1.56 -3.89 -12.88
C ALA A 52 -0.49 -2.84 -12.61
N GLN A 53 0.76 -3.27 -12.51
CA GLN A 53 1.94 -2.43 -12.32
C GLN A 53 1.80 -1.44 -11.15
N GLY A 54 1.23 -1.93 -10.04
CA GLY A 54 1.09 -1.19 -8.81
C GLY A 54 2.46 -0.74 -8.29
N SER A 55 2.60 0.56 -8.04
CA SER A 55 3.81 1.13 -7.46
C SER A 55 3.80 0.97 -5.94
N CYS A 56 4.68 0.14 -5.41
CA CYS A 56 4.82 -0.09 -3.97
C CYS A 56 6.12 0.52 -3.43
N LEU A 57 6.03 1.19 -2.28
CA LEU A 57 7.21 1.65 -1.55
C LEU A 57 7.75 0.50 -0.69
N VAL A 58 9.07 0.36 -0.66
CA VAL A 58 9.73 -0.60 0.23
C VAL A 58 10.01 0.09 1.56
N LEU A 59 9.47 -0.49 2.62
CA LEU A 59 9.66 -0.03 3.99
C LEU A 59 10.76 -0.89 4.63
N ASP A 60 11.76 -0.23 5.21
CA ASP A 60 12.77 -0.90 6.02
C ASP A 60 12.16 -1.15 7.41
N GLY A 61 11.80 -2.40 7.70
CA GLY A 61 11.21 -2.83 8.96
C GLY A 61 11.11 -4.36 9.04
N ASP A 62 10.84 -4.86 10.24
CA ASP A 62 10.73 -6.31 10.51
C ASP A 62 9.28 -6.83 10.36
N GLU A 63 8.39 -6.00 9.82
CA GLU A 63 6.99 -6.35 9.63
C GLU A 63 6.79 -7.13 8.33
N ASP A 64 6.04 -8.22 8.42
CA ASP A 64 5.69 -9.09 7.29
C ASP A 64 4.31 -8.77 6.69
N GLU A 65 3.83 -7.54 6.90
CA GLU A 65 2.51 -7.09 6.44
C GLU A 65 2.60 -6.22 5.17
N PHE A 66 1.58 -6.31 4.31
CA PHE A 66 1.41 -5.42 3.17
C PHE A 66 0.48 -4.26 3.54
N LEU A 67 1.00 -3.04 3.47
CA LEU A 67 0.24 -1.84 3.79
C LEU A 67 -0.39 -1.23 2.54
N LEU A 68 -1.72 -1.16 2.53
CA LEU A 68 -2.46 -0.45 1.51
C LEU A 68 -2.65 1.01 1.93
N GLY A 69 -2.07 1.94 1.17
CA GLY A 69 -2.19 3.37 1.46
C GLY A 69 -3.63 3.88 1.35
N SER A 70 -3.98 4.88 2.15
CA SER A 70 -5.32 5.46 2.16
C SER A 70 -5.75 6.05 0.81
N ALA A 71 -4.81 6.58 0.02
CA ALA A 71 -5.09 7.03 -1.33
C ALA A 71 -5.55 5.87 -2.23
N THR A 72 -4.83 4.75 -2.22
CA THR A 72 -5.21 3.55 -2.97
C THR A 72 -6.55 3.01 -2.50
N MET A 73 -6.82 2.97 -1.18
CA MET A 73 -8.13 2.57 -0.65
C MET A 73 -9.27 3.43 -1.20
N LYS A 74 -9.08 4.75 -1.25
CA LYS A 74 -10.07 5.68 -1.82
C LYS A 74 -10.27 5.46 -3.33
N ASP A 75 -9.18 5.26 -4.07
CA ASP A 75 -9.25 5.00 -5.51
C ASP A 75 -10.05 3.73 -5.85
N ILE A 76 -10.11 2.77 -4.93
CA ILE A 76 -10.87 1.53 -5.07
C ILE A 76 -12.26 1.59 -4.43
N GLY A 77 -12.69 2.79 -4.02
CA GLY A 77 -14.03 3.05 -3.46
C GLY A 77 -14.17 2.78 -1.96
N ILE A 78 -13.07 2.57 -1.24
CA ILE A 78 -13.05 2.39 0.22
C ILE A 78 -12.65 3.71 0.87
N ASP A 79 -13.64 4.52 1.25
CA ASP A 79 -13.43 5.76 2.02
C ASP A 79 -13.83 5.60 3.49
N VAL A 80 -12.93 5.01 4.28
CA VAL A 80 -13.16 4.79 5.72
C VAL A 80 -13.43 6.11 6.45
N ASN A 81 -12.72 7.18 6.11
CA ASN A 81 -12.88 8.47 6.79
C ASN A 81 -14.26 9.07 6.50
N GLY A 82 -14.70 9.07 5.23
CA GLY A 82 -16.04 9.52 4.89
C GLY A 82 -17.15 8.71 5.57
N PHE A 83 -16.98 7.38 5.68
CA PHE A 83 -17.91 6.52 6.43
C PHE A 83 -17.94 6.87 7.93
N LEU A 84 -16.78 7.06 8.56
CA LEU A 84 -16.68 7.41 9.98
C LEU A 84 -17.25 8.80 10.28
N GLU A 85 -16.98 9.79 9.42
CA GLU A 85 -17.53 11.14 9.55
C GLU A 85 -19.07 11.12 9.49
N LYS A 86 -19.64 10.33 8.58
CA LYS A 86 -21.10 10.14 8.51
C LYS A 86 -21.66 9.52 9.78
N LEU A 87 -21.01 8.47 10.32
CA LEU A 87 -21.41 7.85 11.58
C LEU A 87 -21.34 8.81 12.77
N ALA A 88 -20.33 9.69 12.79
CA ALA A 88 -20.19 10.71 13.83
C ALA A 88 -21.23 11.83 13.70
N GLY A 89 -21.62 12.19 12.47
CA GLY A 89 -22.68 13.16 12.19
C GLY A 89 -24.09 12.62 12.47
N ASP A 90 -24.31 11.31 12.29
CA ASP A 90 -25.59 10.63 12.56
C ASP A 90 -25.84 10.40 14.07
N LEU A 91 -24.87 10.72 14.95
CA LEU A 91 -24.97 10.63 16.41
C LEU A 91 -25.42 11.96 17.08
N GLN A 92 -25.93 12.94 16.32
CA GLN A 92 -26.49 14.20 16.83
C GLN A 92 -28.01 14.24 16.88
#